data_AF-A0A955SC94-F1
#
_entry.id   AF-A0A955SC94-F1
#
_cell.length_a   1.000
_cell.length_b   1.000
_cell.length_c   1.000
_cell.angle_alpha   90.00
_cell.angle_beta   90.00
_cell.angle_gamma   90.00
#
_symmetry.space_group_name_H-M   'P 1'
#
loop_
_entity.id
_entity.type
_entity.pdbx_description
1 polymer ?
#
loop_
_entity_poly.entity_id
_entity_poly.type
_entity_poly.pdbx_seq_one_letter_code
_entity_poly.pdbx_strand_id
1 'polypeptide(L)'
;MKTTRRQFLLATSAMTAPLVLPKSVFGANSRINVGWIGCGRRAGQLRGIPEDAQAVAFADVNIKRAQSWLSFGEKYGMTKNDCYQDYREMLEREDLDAVIVATPDHWHALNSIHAMNAGKHVYCEKPMTLTIREGRLMVDAARKNNVACQCGSQQRTMEQNRIGCALVREGRIGKVHTVHSACFPTSWECDLPEMEAAPEEIDWDMWCGPTEPRGYNDKLYVPRGGKMGHEWGWISFRPYSGGEMTGWGAHGFDQIQWALGKDDTGPTRIVPLEESPPFDGVHLGPNNYIDMVYDDGTVLKIDG
;
A
#
# COMPACT_ATOMS: atom_id res chain seq x y z
N MET A 1 -36.94 -18.07 -55.05
CA MET A 1 -35.69 -17.40 -55.47
C MET A 1 -34.68 -17.58 -54.34
N LYS A 2 -33.55 -18.25 -54.57
CA LYS A 2 -32.57 -18.61 -53.54
C LYS A 2 -31.68 -17.41 -53.19
N THR A 3 -31.78 -16.90 -51.97
CA THR A 3 -30.88 -15.87 -51.44
C THR A 3 -29.54 -16.52 -51.09
N THR A 4 -28.47 -16.18 -51.82
CA THR A 4 -27.13 -16.76 -51.61
C THR A 4 -26.34 -16.01 -50.54
N ARG A 5 -25.49 -16.75 -49.78
CA ARG A 5 -24.59 -16.30 -48.69
C ARG A 5 -23.73 -15.05 -48.98
N ARG A 6 -23.64 -14.57 -50.22
CA ARG A 6 -22.93 -13.35 -50.62
C ARG A 6 -23.71 -12.05 -50.37
N GLN A 7 -25.01 -12.10 -50.12
CA GLN A 7 -25.82 -10.92 -49.76
C GLN A 7 -25.84 -10.59 -48.26
N PHE A 8 -25.32 -11.48 -47.40
CA PHE A 8 -25.22 -11.23 -45.96
C PHE A 8 -23.99 -10.39 -45.59
N LEU A 9 -22.94 -10.40 -46.43
CA LEU A 9 -21.67 -9.70 -46.17
C LEU A 9 -21.63 -8.27 -46.75
N LEU A 10 -22.72 -7.79 -47.35
CA LEU A 10 -22.83 -6.42 -47.90
C LEU A 10 -23.66 -5.48 -47.01
N ALA A 11 -24.10 -5.93 -45.83
CA ALA A 11 -24.77 -5.09 -44.82
C ALA A 11 -23.85 -4.70 -43.64
N THR A 12 -22.55 -4.97 -43.71
CA THR A 12 -21.54 -4.49 -42.75
C THR A 12 -20.94 -3.17 -43.21
N SER A 13 -21.79 -2.17 -43.41
CA SER A 13 -21.39 -0.77 -43.52
C SER A 13 -21.78 -0.06 -42.22
N ALA A 14 -20.76 0.18 -41.39
CA ALA A 14 -20.69 1.23 -40.36
C ALA A 14 -21.93 1.44 -39.48
N MET A 15 -21.96 0.74 -38.34
CA MET A 15 -22.42 1.36 -37.10
C MET A 15 -21.34 1.19 -36.03
N THR A 16 -20.38 2.11 -36.00
CA THR A 16 -19.66 2.45 -34.77
C THR A 16 -20.62 3.24 -33.87
N ALA A 17 -21.64 2.56 -33.35
CA ALA A 17 -22.33 3.04 -32.17
C ALA A 17 -21.45 2.62 -30.97
N PRO A 18 -21.11 3.52 -30.03
CA PRO A 18 -20.53 3.06 -28.78
C PRO A 18 -21.52 2.06 -28.19
N LEU A 19 -21.06 0.83 -27.97
CA LEU A 19 -21.82 -0.17 -27.23
C LEU A 19 -21.88 0.32 -25.79
N VAL A 20 -22.84 1.20 -25.52
CA VAL A 20 -23.28 1.51 -24.17
C VAL A 20 -24.03 0.27 -23.71
N LEU A 21 -23.28 -0.73 -23.27
CA LEU A 21 -23.84 -1.89 -22.61
C LEU A 21 -24.55 -1.36 -21.34
N PRO A 22 -25.87 -1.55 -21.20
CA PRO A 22 -26.54 -1.18 -19.97
C PRO A 22 -25.90 -1.97 -18.83
N LYS A 23 -25.79 -1.37 -17.63
CA LYS A 23 -25.24 -2.02 -16.43
C LYS A 23 -25.86 -3.40 -16.14
N SER A 24 -27.05 -3.68 -16.67
CA SER A 24 -27.73 -4.97 -16.61
C SER A 24 -27.12 -6.10 -17.46
N VAL A 25 -26.15 -5.81 -18.34
CA VAL A 25 -25.38 -6.86 -19.06
C VAL A 25 -24.24 -7.41 -18.21
N PHE A 26 -23.77 -6.64 -17.22
CA PHE A 26 -23.07 -7.22 -16.08
C PHE A 26 -24.14 -7.79 -15.16
N GLY A 27 -24.16 -9.12 -15.00
CA GLY A 27 -25.22 -9.80 -14.26
C GLY A 27 -25.44 -9.15 -12.90
N ALA A 28 -26.67 -9.15 -12.43
CA ALA A 28 -27.12 -8.56 -11.16
C ALA A 28 -26.47 -9.17 -9.88
N ASN A 29 -25.35 -9.90 -10.03
CA ASN A 29 -24.59 -10.63 -9.02
C ASN A 29 -23.06 -10.54 -9.18
N SER A 30 -22.50 -9.67 -10.03
CA SER A 30 -21.03 -9.56 -10.16
C SER A 30 -20.44 -8.71 -9.02
N ARG A 31 -20.36 -9.28 -7.82
CA ARG A 31 -19.56 -8.71 -6.73
C ARG A 31 -18.08 -8.76 -7.09
N ILE A 32 -17.32 -7.76 -6.65
CA ILE A 32 -15.85 -7.76 -6.77
C ILE A 32 -15.28 -8.74 -5.74
N ASN A 33 -14.55 -9.74 -6.21
CA ASN A 33 -13.90 -10.74 -5.39
C ASN A 33 -12.53 -10.24 -4.92
N VAL A 34 -12.38 -10.06 -3.62
CA VAL A 34 -11.21 -9.45 -2.99
C VAL A 34 -10.44 -10.47 -2.16
N GLY A 35 -9.13 -10.51 -2.35
CA GLY A 35 -8.19 -11.26 -1.52
C GLY A 35 -7.34 -10.36 -0.63
N TRP A 36 -6.80 -10.89 0.46
CA TRP A 36 -5.83 -10.17 1.30
C TRP A 36 -4.47 -10.85 1.24
N ILE A 37 -3.42 -10.07 1.04
CA ILE A 37 -2.02 -10.49 1.20
C ILE A 37 -1.49 -9.80 2.44
N GLY A 38 -1.23 -10.58 3.49
CA GLY A 38 -0.96 -10.11 4.84
C GLY A 38 -2.24 -9.97 5.67
N CYS A 39 -2.34 -10.78 6.72
CA CYS A 39 -3.49 -10.90 7.61
C CYS A 39 -3.21 -10.32 9.00
N GLY A 40 -2.32 -9.34 9.08
CA GLY A 40 -1.87 -8.70 10.32
C GLY A 40 -2.81 -7.63 10.88
N ARG A 41 -2.31 -6.88 11.88
CA ARG A 41 -3.07 -5.82 12.59
C ARG A 41 -3.69 -4.78 11.65
N ARG A 42 -2.92 -4.29 10.67
CA ARG A 42 -3.38 -3.24 9.74
C ARG A 42 -4.46 -3.78 8.81
N ALA A 43 -4.26 -4.96 8.25
CA ALA A 43 -5.24 -5.64 7.41
C ALA A 43 -6.61 -5.77 8.12
N GLY A 44 -6.64 -6.04 9.44
CA GLY A 44 -7.88 -6.10 10.20
C GLY A 44 -8.71 -4.82 10.18
N GLN A 45 -8.07 -3.66 9.99
CA GLN A 45 -8.72 -2.35 9.85
C GLN A 45 -9.26 -2.10 8.43
N LEU A 46 -8.87 -2.92 7.46
CA LEU A 46 -9.23 -2.83 6.05
C LEU A 46 -10.31 -3.84 5.65
N ARG A 47 -10.99 -4.47 6.62
CA ARG A 47 -12.09 -5.43 6.38
C ARG A 47 -13.40 -4.77 5.95
N GLY A 48 -13.49 -3.45 6.02
CA GLY A 48 -14.65 -2.67 5.57
C GLY A 48 -14.68 -2.52 4.04
N ILE A 49 -15.07 -3.59 3.35
CA ILE A 49 -15.31 -3.59 1.90
C ILE A 49 -16.76 -3.18 1.58
N PRO A 50 -17.03 -2.58 0.41
CA PRO A 50 -18.39 -2.17 0.03
C PRO A 50 -19.31 -3.38 -0.21
N GLU A 51 -20.63 -3.13 -0.24
CA GLU A 51 -21.65 -4.19 -0.37
C GLU A 51 -21.59 -4.96 -1.70
N ASP A 52 -21.05 -4.32 -2.73
CA ASP A 52 -20.80 -4.89 -4.06
C ASP A 52 -19.43 -5.61 -4.13
N ALA A 53 -18.78 -5.87 -3.00
CA ALA A 53 -17.57 -6.68 -2.90
C ALA A 53 -17.75 -7.86 -1.91
N GLN A 54 -16.89 -8.87 -2.04
CA GLN A 54 -16.83 -10.00 -1.11
C GLN A 54 -15.38 -10.46 -0.92
N ALA A 55 -15.08 -11.00 0.27
CA ALA A 55 -13.79 -11.64 0.50
C ALA A 55 -13.83 -13.07 -0.02
N VAL A 56 -12.80 -13.47 -0.77
CA VAL A 56 -12.71 -14.83 -1.34
C VAL A 56 -11.43 -15.55 -1.00
N ALA A 57 -10.37 -14.86 -0.56
CA ALA A 57 -9.10 -15.49 -0.24
C ALA A 57 -8.25 -14.70 0.78
N PHE A 58 -7.48 -15.41 1.60
CA PHE A 58 -6.55 -14.83 2.57
C PHE A 58 -5.17 -15.48 2.45
N ALA A 59 -4.12 -14.69 2.32
CA ALA A 59 -2.74 -15.15 2.30
C ALA A 59 -1.92 -14.52 3.42
N ASP A 60 -1.16 -15.35 4.14
CA ASP A 60 -0.18 -14.90 5.15
C ASP A 60 0.86 -16.00 5.34
N VAL A 61 2.14 -15.61 5.41
CA VAL A 61 3.25 -16.55 5.65
C VAL A 61 3.07 -17.35 6.95
N ASN A 62 2.27 -16.82 7.88
CA ASN A 62 1.73 -17.57 9.00
C ASN A 62 0.35 -18.16 8.64
N ILE A 63 0.30 -19.45 8.30
CA ILE A 63 -0.93 -20.10 7.84
C ILE A 63 -2.03 -20.07 8.91
N LYS A 64 -1.69 -20.15 10.21
CA LYS A 64 -2.67 -20.02 11.30
C LYS A 64 -3.26 -18.60 11.36
N ARG A 65 -2.48 -17.58 11.02
CA ARG A 65 -2.97 -16.19 10.93
C ARG A 65 -3.91 -16.02 9.75
N ALA A 66 -3.61 -16.58 8.58
CA ALA A 66 -4.56 -16.59 7.46
C ALA A 66 -5.87 -17.30 7.85
N GLN A 67 -5.80 -18.49 8.45
CA GLN A 67 -6.99 -19.24 8.90
C GLN A 67 -7.79 -18.52 10.00
N SER A 68 -7.15 -17.69 10.84
CA SER A 68 -7.85 -16.90 11.86
C SER A 68 -8.83 -15.88 11.26
N TRP A 69 -8.63 -15.50 10.00
CA TRP A 69 -9.51 -14.61 9.25
C TRP A 69 -10.78 -15.26 8.72
N LEU A 70 -10.93 -16.59 8.84
CA LEU A 70 -12.18 -17.27 8.46
C LEU A 70 -13.40 -16.76 9.23
N SER A 71 -13.21 -16.22 10.44
CA SER A 71 -14.28 -15.51 11.17
C SER A 71 -14.85 -14.30 10.41
N PHE A 72 -14.03 -13.62 9.60
CA PHE A 72 -14.48 -12.56 8.70
C PHE A 72 -15.04 -13.13 7.38
N GLY A 73 -14.47 -14.24 6.90
CA GLY A 73 -14.85 -14.93 5.68
C GLY A 73 -16.15 -15.75 5.76
N GLU A 74 -16.63 -16.08 6.97
CA GLU A 74 -17.79 -16.96 7.19
C GLU A 74 -19.05 -16.48 6.47
N LYS A 75 -19.32 -15.17 6.49
CA LYS A 75 -20.46 -14.56 5.78
C LYS A 75 -20.37 -14.67 4.25
N TYR A 76 -19.20 -15.04 3.71
CA TYR A 76 -18.96 -15.26 2.29
C TYR A 76 -18.77 -16.76 1.96
N GLY A 77 -18.97 -17.65 2.94
CA GLY A 77 -18.86 -19.10 2.75
C GLY A 77 -17.42 -19.61 2.62
N MET A 78 -16.42 -18.84 3.05
CA MET A 78 -15.01 -19.23 2.94
C MET A 78 -14.66 -20.40 3.85
N THR A 79 -13.71 -21.22 3.40
CA THR A 79 -13.19 -22.39 4.10
C THR A 79 -11.67 -22.30 4.23
N LYS A 80 -11.05 -23.28 4.92
CA LYS A 80 -9.58 -23.35 5.00
C LYS A 80 -8.88 -23.46 3.64
N ASN A 81 -9.57 -23.93 2.61
CA ASN A 81 -9.02 -24.01 1.25
C ASN A 81 -8.87 -22.63 0.59
N ASP A 82 -9.49 -21.60 1.17
CA ASP A 82 -9.36 -20.20 0.75
C ASP A 82 -8.25 -19.46 1.52
N CYS A 83 -7.47 -20.18 2.34
CA CYS A 83 -6.35 -19.65 3.10
C CYS A 83 -5.03 -20.21 2.56
N TYR A 84 -4.10 -19.33 2.23
CA TYR A 84 -2.83 -19.66 1.58
C TYR A 84 -1.65 -19.23 2.46
N GLN A 85 -0.60 -20.05 2.49
CA GLN A 85 0.67 -19.65 3.12
C GLN A 85 1.51 -18.83 2.14
N ASP A 86 1.53 -19.25 0.87
CA ASP A 86 2.13 -18.53 -0.24
C ASP A 86 1.06 -17.72 -0.99
N TYR A 87 1.22 -16.39 -1.03
CA TYR A 87 0.29 -15.53 -1.77
C TYR A 87 0.32 -15.78 -3.28
N ARG A 88 1.40 -16.35 -3.83
CA ARG A 88 1.51 -16.63 -5.27
C ARG A 88 0.49 -17.67 -5.70
N GLU A 89 0.26 -18.71 -4.88
CA GLU A 89 -0.79 -19.70 -5.10
C GLU A 89 -2.18 -19.05 -5.09
N MET A 90 -2.42 -18.10 -4.18
CA MET A 90 -3.67 -17.34 -4.15
C MET A 90 -3.88 -16.54 -5.44
N LEU A 91 -2.82 -15.98 -6.03
CA LEU A 91 -2.88 -15.18 -7.25
C LEU A 91 -3.23 -16.01 -8.51
N GLU A 92 -3.09 -17.34 -8.46
CA GLU A 92 -3.49 -18.26 -9.54
C GLU A 92 -5.02 -18.40 -9.65
N ARG A 93 -5.79 -17.95 -8.65
CA ARG A 93 -7.25 -17.98 -8.67
C ARG A 93 -7.82 -17.15 -9.83
N GLU A 94 -8.63 -17.79 -10.67
CA GLU A 94 -9.34 -17.12 -11.76
C GLU A 94 -10.47 -16.21 -11.28
N ASP A 95 -11.08 -16.56 -10.14
CA ASP A 95 -12.20 -15.81 -9.56
C ASP A 95 -11.76 -14.59 -8.73
N LEU A 96 -10.46 -14.37 -8.54
CA LEU A 96 -9.93 -13.24 -7.79
C LEU A 96 -9.83 -12.00 -8.69
N ASP A 97 -10.50 -10.90 -8.34
CA ASP A 97 -10.50 -9.64 -9.11
C ASP A 97 -9.48 -8.62 -8.58
N ALA A 98 -9.36 -8.53 -7.25
CA ALA A 98 -8.53 -7.54 -6.58
C ALA A 98 -7.85 -8.10 -5.33
N VAL A 99 -6.74 -7.47 -4.92
CA VAL A 99 -6.07 -7.77 -3.66
C VAL A 99 -5.85 -6.52 -2.81
N ILE A 100 -5.97 -6.69 -1.50
CA ILE A 100 -5.46 -5.76 -0.50
C ILE A 100 -4.10 -6.28 -0.02
N VAL A 101 -3.04 -5.53 -0.29
CA VAL A 101 -1.68 -5.79 0.19
C VAL A 101 -1.45 -5.00 1.47
N ALA A 102 -1.28 -5.72 2.57
CA ALA A 102 -1.08 -5.19 3.92
C ALA A 102 -0.01 -5.97 4.69
N THR A 103 1.07 -6.32 3.97
CA THR A 103 2.29 -6.97 4.47
C THR A 103 3.21 -5.94 5.16
N PRO A 104 4.37 -6.36 5.69
CA PRO A 104 5.45 -5.42 5.99
C PRO A 104 5.92 -4.64 4.74
N ASP A 105 6.54 -3.47 4.94
CA ASP A 105 6.83 -2.51 3.87
C ASP A 105 7.76 -3.08 2.78
N HIS A 106 8.74 -3.92 3.15
CA HIS A 106 9.67 -4.55 2.20
C HIS A 106 9.01 -5.50 1.19
N TRP A 107 7.78 -5.92 1.45
CA TRP A 107 7.03 -6.83 0.60
C TRP A 107 6.03 -6.13 -0.33
N HIS A 108 5.62 -4.90 -0.01
CA HIS A 108 4.55 -4.18 -0.72
C HIS A 108 4.75 -4.15 -2.24
N ALA A 109 5.96 -3.78 -2.69
CA ALA A 109 6.25 -3.66 -4.11
C ALA A 109 6.13 -5.00 -4.85
N LEU A 110 6.73 -6.07 -4.32
CA LEU A 110 6.71 -7.38 -4.96
C LEU A 110 5.31 -8.00 -4.97
N ASN A 111 4.59 -7.96 -3.83
CA ASN A 111 3.21 -8.47 -3.79
C ASN A 111 2.32 -7.74 -4.79
N SER A 112 2.43 -6.41 -4.86
CA SER A 112 1.66 -5.59 -5.79
C SER A 112 2.02 -5.90 -7.25
N ILE A 113 3.31 -5.97 -7.59
CA ILE A 113 3.76 -6.28 -8.96
C ILE A 113 3.31 -7.68 -9.39
N HIS A 114 3.45 -8.68 -8.52
CA HIS A 114 2.98 -10.03 -8.81
C HIS A 114 1.46 -10.08 -9.03
N ALA A 115 0.69 -9.42 -8.16
CA ALA A 115 -0.75 -9.34 -8.31
C ALA A 115 -1.16 -8.65 -9.62
N MET A 116 -0.54 -7.51 -9.95
CA MET A 116 -0.82 -6.81 -11.20
C MET A 116 -0.43 -7.63 -12.44
N ASN A 117 0.70 -8.35 -12.40
CA ASN A 117 1.10 -9.26 -13.48
C ASN A 117 0.17 -10.48 -13.61
N ALA A 118 -0.51 -10.88 -12.53
CA ALA A 118 -1.59 -11.87 -12.56
C ALA A 118 -2.95 -11.26 -12.97
N GLY A 119 -2.98 -10.01 -13.42
CA GLY A 119 -4.19 -9.31 -13.87
C GLY A 119 -5.10 -8.82 -12.74
N LYS A 120 -4.61 -8.76 -11.50
CA LYS A 120 -5.41 -8.37 -10.33
C LYS A 120 -5.31 -6.88 -10.05
N HIS A 121 -6.42 -6.25 -9.68
CA HIS A 121 -6.41 -4.89 -9.14
C HIS A 121 -5.76 -4.86 -7.76
N VAL A 122 -5.10 -3.76 -7.40
CA VAL A 122 -4.34 -3.67 -6.15
C VAL A 122 -4.75 -2.46 -5.32
N TYR A 123 -5.06 -2.71 -4.05
CA TYR A 123 -4.94 -1.72 -2.99
C TYR A 123 -3.70 -2.07 -2.17
N CYS A 124 -2.70 -1.19 -2.15
CA CYS A 124 -1.46 -1.40 -1.40
C CYS A 124 -1.42 -0.42 -0.23
N GLU A 125 -1.24 -0.92 1.00
CA GLU A 125 -1.03 -0.05 2.16
C GLU A 125 0.19 0.86 1.99
N LYS A 126 0.17 1.94 2.76
CA LYS A 126 1.30 2.87 2.85
C LYS A 126 2.32 2.38 3.89
N PRO A 127 3.62 2.69 3.74
CA PRO A 127 4.24 3.32 2.58
C PRO A 127 4.19 2.39 1.36
N MET A 128 3.99 2.93 0.16
CA MET A 128 3.84 2.09 -1.04
C MET A 128 5.08 1.24 -1.32
N THR A 129 6.28 1.81 -1.11
CA THR A 129 7.58 1.20 -1.43
C THR A 129 8.68 1.75 -0.52
N LEU A 130 9.81 1.05 -0.43
CA LEU A 130 11.01 1.54 0.29
C LEU A 130 11.94 2.34 -0.61
N THR A 131 11.86 2.16 -1.93
CA THR A 131 12.69 2.88 -2.90
C THR A 131 11.87 3.55 -4.00
N ILE A 132 12.41 4.62 -4.59
CA ILE A 132 11.81 5.29 -5.76
C ILE A 132 11.73 4.33 -6.96
N ARG A 133 12.72 3.44 -7.11
CA ARG A 133 12.79 2.47 -8.21
C ARG A 133 11.62 1.49 -8.14
N GLU A 134 11.34 0.93 -6.98
CA GLU A 134 10.17 0.07 -6.76
C GLU A 134 8.88 0.78 -7.13
N GLY A 135 8.70 2.03 -6.72
CA GLY A 135 7.51 2.81 -7.06
C GLY A 135 7.33 2.96 -8.58
N ARG A 136 8.43 3.16 -9.31
CA ARG A 136 8.38 3.21 -10.79
C ARG A 136 8.00 1.86 -11.40
N LEU A 137 8.55 0.76 -10.88
CA LEU A 137 8.23 -0.59 -11.33
C LEU A 137 6.76 -0.95 -11.07
N MET A 138 6.19 -0.51 -9.94
CA MET A 138 4.75 -0.68 -9.68
C MET A 138 3.89 0.09 -10.68
N VAL A 139 4.25 1.33 -11.01
CA VAL A 139 3.54 2.13 -12.03
C VAL A 139 3.61 1.44 -13.40
N ASP A 140 4.77 0.93 -13.79
CA ASP A 140 4.95 0.24 -15.05
C ASP A 140 4.14 -1.06 -15.10
N ALA A 141 4.11 -1.83 -14.02
CA ALA A 141 3.30 -3.04 -13.90
C ALA A 141 1.79 -2.75 -13.99
N ALA A 142 1.29 -1.72 -13.29
CA ALA A 142 -0.12 -1.32 -13.34
C ALA A 142 -0.54 -0.95 -14.77
N ARG A 143 0.28 -0.13 -15.44
CA ARG A 143 0.02 0.36 -16.82
C ARG A 143 0.12 -0.76 -17.84
N LYS A 144 1.14 -1.62 -17.75
CA LYS A 144 1.36 -2.73 -18.66
C LYS A 144 0.18 -3.72 -18.63
N ASN A 145 -0.35 -4.00 -17.45
CA ASN A 145 -1.43 -4.97 -17.28
C ASN A 145 -2.83 -4.34 -17.28
N ASN A 146 -2.92 -3.01 -17.44
CA ASN A 146 -4.18 -2.26 -17.46
C ASN A 146 -5.05 -2.49 -16.21
N VAL A 147 -4.43 -2.48 -15.04
CA VAL A 147 -5.10 -2.67 -13.74
C VAL A 147 -5.01 -1.42 -12.87
N ALA A 148 -6.08 -1.13 -12.14
CA ALA A 148 -6.07 -0.14 -11.07
C ALA A 148 -5.10 -0.54 -9.94
N CYS A 149 -4.31 0.43 -9.48
CA CYS A 149 -3.46 0.33 -8.30
C CYS A 149 -3.67 1.58 -7.44
N GLN A 150 -4.04 1.40 -6.17
CA GLN A 150 -4.31 2.47 -5.22
C GLN A 150 -3.41 2.34 -3.98
N CYS A 151 -2.84 3.45 -3.53
CA CYS A 151 -2.15 3.53 -2.24
C CYS A 151 -3.14 3.72 -1.07
N GLY A 152 -2.88 3.08 0.07
CA GLY A 152 -3.66 3.16 1.30
C GLY A 152 -3.51 4.46 2.08
N SER A 153 -3.48 5.60 1.39
CA SER A 153 -3.41 6.95 1.99
C SER A 153 -4.76 7.39 2.56
N GLN A 154 -5.25 6.69 3.59
CA GLN A 154 -6.60 6.87 4.16
C GLN A 154 -6.95 8.32 4.53
N GLN A 155 -5.94 9.13 4.93
CA GLN A 155 -6.16 10.52 5.31
C GLN A 155 -6.67 11.38 4.13
N ARG A 156 -6.39 11.01 2.87
CA ARG A 156 -6.99 11.69 1.71
C ARG A 156 -8.50 11.49 1.60
N THR A 157 -9.04 10.44 2.22
CA THR A 157 -10.48 10.13 2.20
C THR A 157 -11.22 10.58 3.46
N MET A 158 -10.50 10.98 4.51
CA MET A 158 -11.10 11.46 5.76
C MET A 158 -11.69 12.87 5.57
N GLU A 159 -12.91 13.10 6.07
CA GLU A 159 -13.66 14.34 5.84
C GLU A 159 -12.92 15.58 6.35
N GLN A 160 -12.45 15.57 7.58
CA GLN A 160 -11.74 16.70 8.17
C GLN A 160 -10.45 17.05 7.40
N ASN A 161 -9.75 16.04 6.87
CA ASN A 161 -8.56 16.22 6.05
C ASN A 161 -8.91 16.83 4.69
N ARG A 162 -9.98 16.34 4.05
CA ARG A 162 -10.53 16.92 2.81
C ARG A 162 -10.89 18.39 2.99
N ILE A 163 -11.60 18.74 4.07
CA ILE A 163 -11.99 20.11 4.39
C ILE A 163 -10.75 20.98 4.62
N GLY A 164 -9.80 20.53 5.45
CA GLY A 164 -8.57 21.27 5.73
C GLY A 164 -7.76 21.56 4.47
N CYS A 165 -7.53 20.54 3.63
CA CYS A 165 -6.81 20.70 2.38
C CYS A 165 -7.57 21.61 1.38
N ALA A 166 -8.90 21.50 1.30
CA ALA A 166 -9.71 22.36 0.45
C ALA A 166 -9.58 23.84 0.85
N LEU A 167 -9.64 24.17 2.14
CA LEU A 167 -9.48 25.55 2.62
C LEU A 167 -8.13 26.15 2.20
N VAL A 168 -7.04 25.38 2.27
CA VAL A 168 -5.72 25.83 1.82
C VAL A 168 -5.71 26.04 0.31
N ARG A 169 -6.19 25.05 -0.46
CA ARG A 169 -6.21 25.10 -1.94
C ARG A 169 -7.11 26.20 -2.50
N GLU A 170 -8.18 26.55 -1.79
CA GLU A 170 -9.10 27.64 -2.13
C GLU A 170 -8.56 29.03 -1.72
N GLY A 171 -7.34 29.10 -1.17
CA GLY A 171 -6.69 30.36 -0.81
C GLY A 171 -7.25 31.02 0.44
N ARG A 172 -7.98 30.29 1.29
CA ARG A 172 -8.64 30.84 2.49
C ARG A 172 -7.65 31.34 3.55
N ILE A 173 -6.40 30.89 3.49
CA ILE A 173 -5.30 31.32 4.36
C ILE A 173 -4.30 32.26 3.65
N GLY A 174 -4.60 32.70 2.43
CA GLY A 174 -3.69 33.47 1.59
C GLY A 174 -2.61 32.61 0.94
N LYS A 175 -1.56 33.26 0.38
CA LYS A 175 -0.44 32.56 -0.24
C LYS A 175 0.42 31.88 0.84
N VAL A 176 0.53 30.55 0.77
CA VAL A 176 1.38 29.78 1.68
C VAL A 176 2.86 30.02 1.35
N HIS A 177 3.59 30.62 2.28
CA HIS A 177 5.04 30.81 2.16
C HIS A 177 5.84 29.67 2.83
N THR A 178 5.37 29.18 3.98
CA THR A 178 6.10 28.20 4.79
C THR A 178 5.13 27.22 5.46
N VAL A 179 5.52 25.95 5.51
CA VAL A 179 4.84 24.87 6.23
C VAL A 179 5.84 24.25 7.21
N HIS A 180 5.43 24.03 8.45
CA HIS A 180 6.22 23.30 9.44
C HIS A 180 5.68 21.88 9.59
N SER A 181 6.56 20.89 9.65
CA SER A 181 6.22 19.49 9.84
C SER A 181 7.14 18.83 10.85
N ALA A 182 6.64 17.78 11.50
CA ALA A 182 7.41 16.98 12.42
C ALA A 182 8.55 16.24 11.70
N CYS A 183 9.67 16.08 12.37
CA CYS A 183 10.76 15.20 12.02
C CYS A 183 10.42 13.79 12.52
N PHE A 184 10.01 12.93 11.59
CA PHE A 184 9.63 11.57 11.94
C PHE A 184 10.86 10.65 12.07
N PRO A 185 10.89 9.77 13.08
CA PRO A 185 11.97 8.80 13.29
C PRO A 185 12.28 7.92 12.07
N THR A 186 13.55 7.77 11.74
CA THR A 186 14.01 6.78 10.75
C THR A 186 14.17 5.39 11.37
N SER A 187 14.24 4.37 10.52
CA SER A 187 14.57 3.00 10.92
C SER A 187 16.02 2.85 11.43
N TRP A 188 16.28 1.83 12.25
CA TRP A 188 17.60 1.39 12.72
C TRP A 188 18.16 0.23 11.92
N GLU A 189 19.47 -0.01 12.04
CA GLU A 189 20.03 -1.31 11.68
C GLU A 189 19.50 -2.40 12.64
N CYS A 190 19.32 -3.62 12.13
CA CYS A 190 18.78 -4.72 12.93
C CYS A 190 19.92 -5.52 13.58
N ASP A 191 20.09 -5.38 14.89
CA ASP A 191 21.08 -6.10 15.71
C ASP A 191 20.45 -7.17 16.62
N LEU A 192 19.16 -7.47 16.43
CA LEU A 192 18.46 -8.48 17.20
C LEU A 192 19.12 -9.86 17.05
N PRO A 193 19.28 -10.61 18.15
CA PRO A 193 19.85 -11.96 18.09
C PRO A 193 18.96 -12.88 17.26
N GLU A 194 19.57 -13.84 16.59
CA GLU A 194 18.86 -14.90 15.87
C GLU A 194 18.46 -16.02 16.84
N MET A 195 17.25 -16.55 16.68
CA MET A 195 16.75 -17.70 17.43
C MET A 195 16.85 -18.98 16.59
N GLU A 196 16.86 -20.15 17.25
CA GLU A 196 17.16 -21.43 16.60
C GLU A 196 16.16 -21.83 15.49
N ALA A 197 14.86 -21.56 15.65
CA ALA A 197 13.88 -21.86 14.61
C ALA A 197 12.62 -20.98 14.71
N ALA A 198 12.03 -20.64 13.55
CA ALA A 198 10.69 -20.11 13.50
C ALA A 198 9.65 -21.19 13.89
N PRO A 199 8.50 -20.80 14.46
CA PRO A 199 7.35 -21.69 14.61
C PRO A 199 6.96 -22.34 13.27
N GLU A 200 6.55 -23.61 13.29
CA GLU A 200 6.22 -24.42 12.10
C GLU A 200 5.16 -23.76 11.19
N GLU A 201 4.22 -23.02 11.77
CA GLU A 201 3.21 -22.31 11.01
C GLU A 201 3.73 -21.09 10.22
N ILE A 202 4.96 -20.63 10.46
CA ILE A 202 5.54 -19.44 9.84
C ILE A 202 6.57 -19.87 8.79
N ASP A 203 6.29 -19.54 7.53
CA ASP A 203 7.31 -19.56 6.49
C ASP A 203 8.21 -18.33 6.67
N TRP A 204 9.32 -18.54 7.38
CA TRP A 204 10.25 -17.46 7.73
C TRP A 204 11.09 -16.99 6.54
N ASP A 205 11.48 -17.90 5.66
CA ASP A 205 12.21 -17.54 4.44
C ASP A 205 11.35 -16.65 3.55
N MET A 206 10.06 -16.97 3.42
CA MET A 206 9.11 -16.07 2.76
C MET A 206 8.87 -14.79 3.54
N TRP A 207 8.87 -14.80 4.88
CA TRP A 207 8.76 -13.56 5.64
C TRP A 207 9.93 -12.60 5.37
N CYS A 208 11.17 -13.10 5.36
CA CYS A 208 12.37 -12.35 4.98
C CYS A 208 12.28 -11.84 3.54
N GLY A 209 11.95 -12.73 2.60
CA GLY A 209 11.68 -12.34 1.22
C GLY A 209 12.85 -11.69 0.52
N PRO A 210 12.71 -10.44 0.02
CA PRO A 210 13.79 -9.75 -0.70
C PRO A 210 14.93 -9.22 0.20
N THR A 211 14.83 -9.34 1.52
CA THR A 211 15.89 -8.88 2.43
C THR A 211 17.02 -9.91 2.52
N GLU A 212 18.17 -9.50 3.09
CA GLU A 212 19.20 -10.45 3.49
C GLU A 212 18.60 -11.54 4.41
N PRO A 213 18.84 -12.83 4.11
CA PRO A 213 18.40 -13.92 4.98
C PRO A 213 19.00 -13.78 6.38
N ARG A 214 18.18 -14.00 7.41
CA ARG A 214 18.61 -14.03 8.81
C ARG A 214 17.73 -14.98 9.62
N GLY A 215 18.20 -15.47 10.75
CA GLY A 215 17.40 -16.32 11.64
C GLY A 215 16.17 -15.62 12.24
N TYR A 216 15.21 -16.44 12.68
CA TYR A 216 13.95 -15.98 13.25
C TYR A 216 14.16 -15.11 14.50
N ASN A 217 13.30 -14.10 14.67
CA ASN A 217 13.18 -13.36 15.91
C ASN A 217 11.74 -12.86 16.07
N ASP A 218 11.11 -13.13 17.22
CA ASP A 218 9.73 -12.77 17.51
C ASP A 218 9.50 -11.25 17.56
N LYS A 219 10.46 -10.50 18.11
CA LYS A 219 10.43 -9.02 18.14
C LYS A 219 10.62 -8.42 16.76
N LEU A 220 11.31 -9.10 15.85
CA LEU A 220 11.36 -8.66 14.47
C LEU A 220 10.02 -8.91 13.75
N TYR A 221 9.42 -10.08 13.98
CA TYR A 221 8.20 -10.52 13.30
C TYR A 221 6.96 -9.64 13.58
N VAL A 222 6.87 -8.99 14.75
CA VAL A 222 5.72 -8.16 15.14
C VAL A 222 5.70 -6.77 14.44
N PRO A 223 4.52 -6.17 14.20
CA PRO A 223 4.41 -4.98 13.35
C PRO A 223 4.83 -3.65 13.98
N ARG A 224 4.51 -3.46 15.25
CA ARG A 224 4.97 -2.38 16.11
C ARG A 224 5.10 -3.03 17.47
N GLY A 225 6.23 -2.88 18.15
CA GLY A 225 6.25 -3.39 19.51
C GLY A 225 5.27 -2.64 20.40
N GLY A 226 4.89 -3.29 21.51
CA GLY A 226 3.76 -2.92 22.33
C GLY A 226 3.76 -1.51 22.90
N LYS A 227 2.61 -1.13 23.47
CA LYS A 227 2.43 0.10 24.26
C LYS A 227 3.28 0.02 25.53
N MET A 228 4.58 0.30 25.47
CA MET A 228 5.40 0.79 26.61
C MET A 228 6.87 1.08 26.25
N GLY A 229 7.21 1.40 25.00
CA GLY A 229 8.53 1.92 24.66
C GLY A 229 9.71 0.94 24.74
N HIS A 230 9.46 -0.38 24.82
CA HIS A 230 10.53 -1.39 24.98
C HIS A 230 10.42 -2.60 24.05
N GLU A 231 9.56 -2.54 23.04
CA GLU A 231 9.44 -3.61 22.05
C GLU A 231 9.60 -3.01 20.66
N TRP A 232 10.49 -3.63 19.89
CA TRP A 232 10.75 -3.30 18.49
C TRP A 232 9.83 -4.16 17.61
N GLY A 233 9.59 -3.72 16.38
CA GLY A 233 8.89 -4.49 15.36
C GLY A 233 9.60 -4.34 14.02
N TRP A 234 9.18 -5.04 12.97
CA TRP A 234 9.79 -4.86 11.64
C TRP A 234 9.79 -3.40 11.19
N ILE A 235 8.81 -2.58 11.61
CA ILE A 235 8.75 -1.16 11.23
C ILE A 235 10.00 -0.38 11.69
N SER A 236 10.65 -0.87 12.73
CA SER A 236 11.80 -0.27 13.38
C SER A 236 13.08 -0.46 12.56
N PHE A 237 13.15 -1.45 11.67
CA PHE A 237 14.41 -1.91 11.11
C PHE A 237 14.52 -1.66 9.61
N ARG A 238 15.67 -1.12 9.20
CA ARG A 238 15.95 -0.58 7.87
C ARG A 238 15.73 -1.56 6.72
N PRO A 239 16.08 -2.86 6.84
CA PRO A 239 15.80 -3.80 5.75
C PRO A 239 14.30 -3.98 5.48
N TYR A 240 13.45 -3.69 6.47
CA TYR A 240 12.03 -4.00 6.46
C TYR A 240 11.12 -2.78 6.35
N SER A 241 11.62 -1.59 6.67
CA SER A 241 10.85 -0.35 6.81
C SER A 241 11.77 0.88 6.82
N GLY A 242 11.24 2.05 6.44
CA GLY A 242 11.92 3.34 6.62
C GLY A 242 11.63 4.02 7.97
N GLY A 243 11.03 3.31 8.92
CA GLY A 243 10.71 3.80 10.26
C GLY A 243 9.35 4.48 10.36
N GLU A 244 9.16 5.30 11.39
CA GLU A 244 7.95 6.13 11.49
C GLU A 244 7.94 7.25 10.44
N MET A 245 9.07 7.57 9.81
CA MET A 245 9.13 8.41 8.62
C MET A 245 8.30 7.85 7.47
N THR A 246 8.40 6.55 7.17
CA THR A 246 7.54 5.91 6.17
C THR A 246 6.19 5.47 6.77
N GLY A 247 6.13 5.28 8.09
CA GLY A 247 4.91 5.00 8.85
C GLY A 247 3.94 6.19 8.93
N TRP A 248 4.18 7.11 9.86
CA TRP A 248 3.38 8.32 10.06
C TRP A 248 3.80 9.48 9.15
N GLY A 249 5.08 9.60 8.79
CA GLY A 249 5.55 10.66 7.91
C GLY A 249 4.93 10.57 6.51
N ALA A 250 4.69 9.35 5.99
CA ALA A 250 3.94 9.17 4.75
C ALA A 250 2.53 9.78 4.80
N HIS A 251 1.88 9.83 5.97
CA HIS A 251 0.62 10.56 6.12
C HIS A 251 0.84 12.08 6.15
N GLY A 252 1.77 12.54 6.99
CA GLY A 252 2.04 13.98 7.17
C GLY A 252 2.45 14.67 5.87
N PHE A 253 3.45 14.12 5.18
CA PHE A 253 3.97 14.71 3.94
C PHE A 253 2.98 14.61 2.78
N ASP A 254 2.21 13.52 2.70
CA ASP A 254 1.14 13.37 1.69
C ASP A 254 0.05 14.44 1.84
N GLN A 255 -0.38 14.73 3.07
CA GLN A 255 -1.37 15.78 3.32
C GLN A 255 -0.84 17.17 3.01
N ILE A 256 0.44 17.44 3.30
CA ILE A 256 1.08 18.71 2.95
C ILE A 256 1.13 18.88 1.43
N GLN A 257 1.61 17.87 0.70
CA GLN A 257 1.62 17.87 -0.77
C GLN A 257 0.23 18.12 -1.36
N TRP A 258 -0.78 17.45 -0.81
CA TRP A 258 -2.15 17.59 -1.27
C TRP A 258 -2.75 18.97 -1.01
N ALA A 259 -2.53 19.51 0.20
CA ALA A 259 -2.99 20.84 0.60
C ALA A 259 -2.31 21.96 -0.22
N LEU A 260 -1.03 21.79 -0.56
CA LEU A 260 -0.29 22.72 -1.42
C LEU A 260 -0.66 22.59 -2.91
N GLY A 261 -1.44 21.57 -3.28
CA GLY A 261 -1.78 21.31 -4.68
C GLY A 261 -0.59 20.87 -5.53
N LYS A 262 0.37 20.17 -4.91
CA LYS A 262 1.65 19.79 -5.52
C LYS A 262 1.74 18.30 -5.89
N ASP A 263 0.61 17.59 -6.01
CA ASP A 263 0.58 16.15 -6.30
C ASP A 263 1.32 15.74 -7.60
N ASP A 264 1.35 16.62 -8.61
CA ASP A 264 2.05 16.37 -9.88
C ASP A 264 3.49 16.91 -9.89
N THR A 265 3.97 17.44 -8.77
CA THR A 265 5.27 18.09 -8.63
C THR A 265 5.92 17.72 -7.29
N GLY A 266 7.08 18.30 -7.00
CA GLY A 266 7.76 18.10 -5.72
C GLY A 266 8.75 19.21 -5.44
N PRO A 267 9.46 19.14 -4.30
CA PRO A 267 10.51 20.10 -4.02
C PRO A 267 11.60 20.04 -5.11
N THR A 268 12.07 21.22 -5.50
CA THR A 268 13.16 21.40 -6.48
C THR A 268 14.53 21.42 -5.81
N ARG A 269 14.56 21.66 -4.49
CA ARG A 269 15.78 21.67 -3.68
C ARG A 269 15.50 21.14 -2.28
N ILE A 270 16.44 20.37 -1.75
CA ILE A 270 16.49 19.96 -0.34
C ILE A 270 17.73 20.64 0.26
N VAL A 271 17.55 21.36 1.36
CA VAL A 271 18.61 22.10 2.06
C VAL A 271 18.77 21.52 3.46
N PRO A 272 19.88 20.85 3.77
CA PRO A 272 20.22 20.46 5.14
C PRO A 272 20.44 21.69 6.02
N LEU A 273 19.90 21.67 7.24
CA LEU A 273 20.17 22.71 8.24
C LEU A 273 21.44 22.38 9.02
N GLU A 274 22.32 23.37 9.20
CA GLU A 274 23.65 23.22 9.82
C GLU A 274 23.59 22.80 11.31
N GLU A 275 22.52 23.13 12.02
CA GLU A 275 22.30 22.79 13.43
C GLU A 275 21.40 21.55 13.58
N SER A 276 21.79 20.44 12.97
CA SER A 276 21.19 19.15 13.30
C SER A 276 21.72 18.70 14.67
N PRO A 277 20.88 18.50 15.71
CA PRO A 277 21.33 17.97 17.00
C PRO A 277 22.20 16.72 16.82
N PRO A 278 23.32 16.58 17.56
CA PRO A 278 24.07 15.34 17.56
C PRO A 278 23.14 14.19 18.00
N PHE A 279 23.35 13.02 17.42
CA PHE A 279 22.62 11.81 17.79
C PHE A 279 22.79 11.56 19.30
N ASP A 280 21.70 11.67 20.07
CA ASP A 280 21.71 11.60 21.54
C ASP A 280 21.30 10.21 22.07
N GLY A 281 21.10 9.24 21.18
CA GLY A 281 20.70 7.87 21.52
C GLY A 281 19.26 7.74 22.04
N VAL A 282 18.50 8.84 22.11
CA VAL A 282 17.11 8.89 22.60
C VAL A 282 16.18 9.45 21.51
N HIS A 283 16.67 10.38 20.70
CA HIS A 283 16.08 10.94 19.50
C HIS A 283 16.70 10.28 18.25
N LEU A 284 15.84 10.08 17.25
CA LEU A 284 15.86 8.89 16.40
C LEU A 284 16.48 9.17 15.03
N GLY A 285 17.78 8.89 14.91
CA GLY A 285 18.60 9.23 13.75
C GLY A 285 19.17 10.65 13.86
N PRO A 286 20.12 11.07 13.01
CA PRO A 286 20.47 12.50 12.97
C PRO A 286 19.17 13.26 12.71
N ASN A 287 18.86 14.24 13.56
CA ASN A 287 17.80 15.21 13.33
C ASN A 287 18.22 16.05 12.12
N ASN A 288 18.18 15.44 10.93
CA ASN A 288 18.50 16.06 9.66
C ASN A 288 17.33 16.97 9.35
N TYR A 289 17.27 18.09 10.05
CA TYR A 289 16.31 19.11 9.72
C TYR A 289 16.63 19.57 8.32
N ILE A 290 15.61 19.53 7.48
CA ILE A 290 15.73 19.91 6.09
C ILE A 290 14.64 20.91 5.73
N ASP A 291 15.02 21.86 4.89
CA ASP A 291 14.07 22.68 4.16
C ASP A 291 13.89 22.07 2.76
N MET A 292 12.65 21.71 2.43
CA MET A 292 12.22 21.35 1.09
C MET A 292 11.64 22.58 0.40
N VAL A 293 12.27 23.00 -0.70
CA VAL A 293 11.89 24.24 -1.43
C VAL A 293 11.16 23.88 -2.72
N TYR A 294 9.94 24.38 -2.89
CA TYR A 294 9.14 24.25 -4.10
C TYR A 294 9.48 25.34 -5.13
N ASP A 295 9.08 25.11 -6.37
CA ASP A 295 9.32 25.98 -7.52
C ASP A 295 8.72 27.39 -7.39
N ASP A 296 7.61 27.52 -6.67
CA ASP A 296 6.92 28.79 -6.37
C ASP A 296 7.47 29.53 -5.14
N GLY A 297 8.54 29.00 -4.54
CA GLY A 297 9.20 29.53 -3.36
C GLY A 297 8.59 29.10 -2.03
N THR A 298 7.53 28.27 -2.02
CA THR A 298 7.03 27.69 -0.77
C THR A 298 8.09 26.80 -0.13
N VAL A 299 8.26 26.90 1.19
CA VAL A 299 9.24 26.13 1.96
C VAL A 299 8.53 25.20 2.94
N LEU A 300 8.80 23.90 2.85
CA LEU A 300 8.43 22.93 3.88
C LEU A 300 9.64 22.71 4.79
N LYS A 301 9.50 23.10 6.06
CA LYS A 301 10.49 22.90 7.11
C LYS A 301 10.19 21.60 7.85
N ILE A 302 11.17 20.72 7.94
CA ILE A 302 11.14 19.52 8.77
C ILE A 302 12.03 19.83 9.97
N ASP A 303 11.47 20.50 10.97
CA ASP A 303 12.23 21.15 12.06
C ASP A 303 11.64 20.92 13.47
N GLY A 304 10.62 20.06 13.60
CA GLY A 304 9.85 19.86 14.85
C GLY A 304 9.85 18.45 15.41
#